data_AF-F2C4G5-F1
#
_entry.id   AF-F2C4G5-F1
#
_cell.length_a   1.000
_cell.length_b   1.000
_cell.length_c   1.000
_cell.angle_alpha   90.00
_cell.angle_beta   90.00
_cell.angle_gamma   90.00
#
_symmetry.space_group_name_H-M   'P 1'
#
loop_
_entity.id
_entity.type
_entity.pdbx_description
1 polymer ?
#
loop_
_entity_poly.entity_id
_entity_poly.type
_entity_poly.pdbx_seq_one_letter_code
_entity_poly.pdbx_strand_id
1 'polypeptide(L)'
;MKENIVNEAIEMVDKFLSLVTIDLEDDLDRQLVAAYIFGMLNGKAHQESIPPTDVQALMIRIGIDKLSYPTETAYQMTQFMIDATDREFHPTVNAIIHRGIEGYFLYADNQYAALSDDFQDIVQLVKS
;
A
#
# COMPACT_ATOMS: atom_id res chain seq x y z
N MET A 1 -4.18 12.37 -14.22
CA MET A 1 -4.33 12.62 -12.78
C MET A 1 -4.06 14.07 -12.43
N LYS A 2 -4.86 14.69 -11.55
CA LYS A 2 -4.60 16.05 -11.05
C LYS A 2 -3.38 16.02 -10.12
N GLU A 3 -2.53 17.05 -10.19
CA GLU A 3 -1.28 17.12 -9.40
C GLU A 3 -1.54 17.03 -7.88
N ASN A 4 -2.60 17.67 -7.37
CA ASN A 4 -2.96 17.58 -5.96
C ASN A 4 -3.23 16.14 -5.48
N ILE A 5 -3.93 15.33 -6.29
CA ILE A 5 -4.24 13.93 -5.95
C ILE A 5 -2.95 13.12 -5.79
N VAL A 6 -2.00 13.36 -6.70
CA VAL A 6 -0.70 12.70 -6.66
C VAL A 6 0.07 13.10 -5.41
N ASN A 7 0.14 14.40 -5.09
CA ASN A 7 0.87 14.89 -3.93
C ASN A 7 0.27 14.36 -2.63
N GLU A 8 -1.06 14.41 -2.46
CA GLU A 8 -1.74 13.88 -1.28
C GLU A 8 -1.53 12.37 -1.10
N ALA A 9 -1.54 11.59 -2.19
CA ALA A 9 -1.27 10.16 -2.13
C ALA A 9 0.17 9.87 -1.70
N ILE A 10 1.14 10.65 -2.20
CA ILE A 10 2.55 10.51 -1.82
C ILE A 10 2.76 10.93 -0.36
N GLU A 11 2.13 12.03 0.10
CA GLU A 11 2.18 12.46 1.50
C GLU A 11 1.59 11.42 2.46
N MET A 12 0.47 10.80 2.08
CA MET A 12 -0.11 9.69 2.84
C MET A 12 0.87 8.52 2.98
N VAL A 13 1.52 8.13 1.88
CA VAL A 13 2.51 7.03 1.90
C VAL A 13 3.73 7.41 2.74
N ASP A 14 4.26 8.63 2.58
CA ASP A 14 5.39 9.11 3.39
C ASP A 14 5.04 9.13 4.88
N LYS A 15 3.82 9.56 5.21
CA LYS A 15 3.33 9.52 6.59
C LYS A 15 3.25 8.09 7.10
N PHE A 16 2.66 7.17 6.35
CA PHE A 16 2.56 5.76 6.73
C PHE A 16 3.95 5.13 6.93
N LEU A 17 4.87 5.31 5.99
CA LEU A 17 6.25 4.81 6.07
C LEU A 17 7.00 5.38 7.28
N SER A 18 6.70 6.62 7.69
CA SER A 18 7.29 7.20 8.91
C SER A 18 6.76 6.61 10.23
N LEU A 19 5.63 5.89 10.20
CA LEU A 19 4.98 5.31 11.38
C LEU A 19 5.35 3.85 11.61
N VAL A 20 5.82 3.15 10.57
CA VAL A 20 6.10 1.71 10.63
C VAL A 20 7.60 1.45 10.68
N THR A 21 8.00 0.41 11.41
CA THR A 21 9.37 -0.09 11.38
C THR A 21 9.41 -1.25 10.38
N ILE A 22 10.11 -1.06 9.26
CA ILE A 22 10.30 -2.05 8.20
C ILE A 22 11.74 -2.00 7.71
N ASP A 23 12.27 -3.14 7.28
CA ASP A 23 13.52 -3.20 6.54
C ASP A 23 13.23 -3.19 5.03
N LEU A 24 13.55 -2.09 4.34
CA LEU A 24 13.35 -2.00 2.89
C LEU A 24 14.37 -2.82 2.09
N GLU A 25 15.41 -3.35 2.73
CA GLU A 25 16.34 -4.32 2.13
C GLU A 25 15.80 -5.76 2.23
N ASP A 26 14.85 -6.02 3.13
CA ASP A 26 14.16 -7.30 3.24
C ASP A 26 12.99 -7.39 2.23
N ASP A 27 13.08 -8.38 1.34
CA ASP A 27 12.08 -8.53 0.27
C ASP A 27 10.67 -8.79 0.81
N LEU A 28 10.55 -9.49 1.93
CA LEU A 28 9.24 -9.79 2.53
C LEU A 28 8.63 -8.51 3.13
N ASP A 29 9.38 -7.75 3.93
CA ASP A 29 8.92 -6.46 4.46
C ASP A 29 8.50 -5.51 3.36
N ARG A 30 9.29 -5.44 2.29
CA ARG A 30 8.97 -4.60 1.14
C ARG A 30 7.71 -5.04 0.41
N GLN A 31 7.45 -6.35 0.31
CA GLN A 31 6.20 -6.87 -0.27
C GLN A 31 4.99 -6.60 0.63
N LEU A 32 5.14 -6.77 1.95
CA LEU A 32 4.08 -6.51 2.93
C LEU A 32 3.66 -5.04 2.91
N VAL A 33 4.63 -4.13 2.98
CA VAL A 33 4.35 -2.69 2.96
C VAL A 33 3.72 -2.27 1.63
N ALA A 34 4.19 -2.83 0.51
CA ALA A 34 3.66 -2.49 -0.80
C ALA A 34 2.20 -2.93 -0.97
N ALA A 35 1.84 -4.13 -0.49
CA ALA A 35 0.46 -4.61 -0.53
C ALA A 35 -0.47 -3.78 0.35
N TYR A 36 0.01 -3.37 1.53
CA TYR A 36 -0.74 -2.50 2.43
C TYR A 36 -0.96 -1.10 1.82
N ILE A 37 0.08 -0.49 1.26
CA ILE A 37 0.00 0.80 0.56
C ILE A 37 -0.98 0.71 -0.62
N PHE A 38 -0.95 -0.39 -1.39
CA PHE A 38 -1.91 -0.58 -2.47
C PHE A 38 -3.35 -0.58 -1.96
N GLY A 39 -3.60 -1.22 -0.82
CA GLY A 39 -4.88 -1.12 -0.10
C GLY A 39 -5.24 0.32 0.27
N MET A 40 -4.31 1.06 0.88
CA MET A 40 -4.55 2.46 1.29
C MET A 40 -4.89 3.36 0.08
N LEU A 41 -4.18 3.20 -1.04
CA LEU A 41 -4.46 3.92 -2.28
C LEU A 41 -5.85 3.60 -2.83
N ASN A 42 -6.28 2.33 -2.76
CA ASN A 42 -7.63 1.93 -3.16
C ASN A 42 -8.70 2.51 -2.21
N GLY A 43 -8.42 2.60 -0.91
CA GLY A 43 -9.27 3.31 0.05
C GLY A 43 -9.48 4.78 -0.32
N LYS A 44 -8.38 5.51 -0.56
CA LYS A 44 -8.43 6.91 -1.06
C LYS A 44 -9.18 7.01 -2.38
N ALA A 45 -8.89 6.11 -3.31
CA ALA A 45 -9.51 6.11 -4.63
C ALA A 45 -11.02 5.91 -4.57
N HIS A 46 -11.49 5.05 -3.68
CA HIS A 46 -12.91 4.86 -3.43
C HIS A 46 -13.57 6.15 -2.93
N GLN A 47 -12.96 6.81 -1.95
CA GLN A 47 -13.50 8.04 -1.36
C GLN A 47 -13.49 9.23 -2.33
N GLU A 48 -12.47 9.34 -3.17
CA GLU A 48 -12.26 10.50 -4.07
C GLU A 48 -12.64 10.23 -5.53
N SER A 49 -13.19 9.05 -5.82
CA SER A 49 -13.53 8.60 -7.17
C SER A 49 -12.33 8.66 -8.14
N ILE A 50 -11.15 8.24 -7.66
CA ILE A 50 -9.94 8.15 -8.49
C ILE A 50 -10.04 6.92 -9.40
N PRO A 51 -9.78 7.04 -10.71
CA PRO A 51 -9.82 5.89 -11.62
C PRO A 51 -8.80 4.80 -11.24
N PRO A 52 -9.11 3.50 -11.43
CA PRO A 52 -8.17 2.41 -11.16
C PRO A 52 -6.83 2.53 -11.91
N THR A 53 -6.85 3.07 -13.14
CA THR A 53 -5.63 3.32 -13.92
C THR A 53 -4.71 4.35 -13.26
N ASP A 54 -5.29 5.35 -12.57
CA ASP A 54 -4.53 6.35 -11.83
C ASP A 54 -3.94 5.72 -10.55
N VAL A 55 -4.67 4.81 -9.87
CA VAL A 55 -4.14 4.02 -8.74
C VAL A 55 -2.97 3.15 -9.17
N GLN A 56 -3.08 2.45 -10.30
CA GLN A 56 -2.00 1.63 -10.86
C GLN A 56 -0.74 2.48 -11.12
N ALA A 57 -0.91 3.65 -11.76
CA ALA A 57 0.20 4.56 -12.02
C ALA A 57 0.86 5.09 -10.73
N LEU A 58 0.06 5.41 -9.71
CA LEU A 58 0.58 5.80 -8.39
C LEU A 58 1.38 4.67 -7.75
N MET A 59 0.85 3.45 -7.75
CA MET A 59 1.52 2.31 -7.13
C MET A 59 2.87 2.01 -7.79
N ILE A 60 2.95 2.06 -9.12
CA ILE A 60 4.21 1.90 -9.85
C ILE A 60 5.21 2.99 -9.44
N ARG A 61 4.77 4.25 -9.41
CA ARG A 61 5.61 5.37 -8.99
C ARG A 61 6.11 5.20 -7.55
N ILE A 62 5.23 4.82 -6.62
CA ILE A 62 5.58 4.58 -5.22
C ILE A 62 6.57 3.41 -5.10
N GLY A 63 6.35 2.34 -5.86
CA GLY A 63 7.27 1.20 -5.92
C GLY A 63 8.69 1.63 -6.28
N ILE A 64 8.84 2.53 -7.26
CA ILE A 64 10.13 3.06 -7.70
C ILE A 64 10.69 4.06 -6.67
N ASP A 65 9.93 5.12 -6.38
CA ASP A 65 10.41 6.31 -5.65
C ASP A 65 10.57 6.07 -4.15
N LYS A 66 9.73 5.20 -3.56
CA LYS A 66 9.62 5.02 -2.09
C LYS A 66 10.06 3.65 -1.61
N LEU A 67 9.84 2.61 -2.43
CA LEU A 67 10.20 1.23 -2.08
C LEU A 67 11.46 0.75 -2.81
N SER A 68 12.09 1.61 -3.61
CA SER A 68 13.35 1.32 -4.31
C SER A 68 13.31 0.06 -5.19
N TYR A 69 12.13 -0.28 -5.73
CA TYR A 69 12.04 -1.32 -6.74
C TYR A 69 12.62 -0.81 -8.07
N PRO A 70 13.35 -1.66 -8.82
CA PRO A 70 13.59 -1.41 -10.23
C PRO A 70 12.26 -1.22 -10.96
N THR A 71 12.26 -0.37 -12.00
CA THR A 71 11.06 -0.04 -12.78
C THR A 71 10.25 -1.27 -13.19
N GLU A 72 10.91 -2.26 -13.81
CA GLU A 72 10.26 -3.51 -14.25
C GLU A 72 9.61 -4.27 -13.09
N THR A 73 10.31 -4.35 -11.95
CA THR A 73 9.79 -5.00 -10.74
C THR A 73 8.58 -4.26 -10.18
N ALA A 74 8.58 -2.93 -10.19
CA ALA A 74 7.44 -2.13 -9.74
C ALA A 74 6.19 -2.36 -10.62
N TYR A 75 6.35 -2.51 -11.94
CA TYR A 75 5.26 -2.89 -12.85
C TYR A 75 4.71 -4.28 -12.52
N GLN A 76 5.59 -5.28 -12.41
CA GLN A 76 5.20 -6.66 -12.13
C GLN A 76 4.52 -6.81 -10.76
N MET A 77 5.08 -6.17 -9.74
CA MET A 77 4.52 -6.13 -8.38
C MET A 77 3.12 -5.49 -8.38
N THR A 78 2.95 -4.37 -9.09
CA THR A 78 1.64 -3.71 -9.16
C THR A 78 0.61 -4.60 -9.86
N GLN A 79 0.98 -5.27 -10.95
CA GLN A 79 0.09 -6.20 -11.63
C GLN A 79 -0.30 -7.38 -10.72
N PHE A 80 0.69 -7.95 -10.02
CA PHE A 80 0.43 -9.01 -9.04
C PHE A 80 -0.55 -8.58 -7.94
N MET A 81 -0.48 -7.35 -7.45
CA MET A 81 -1.43 -6.81 -6.46
C MET A 81 -2.83 -6.61 -7.04
N ILE A 82 -2.92 -6.20 -8.30
CA ILE A 82 -4.21 -6.14 -9.01
C ILE A 82 -4.82 -7.53 -9.09
N ASP A 83 -4.04 -8.54 -9.49
CA ASP A 83 -4.51 -9.93 -9.56
C ASP A 83 -4.90 -10.46 -8.16
N ALA A 84 -4.15 -10.08 -7.12
CA ALA A 84 -4.44 -10.42 -5.73
C ALA A 84 -5.64 -9.68 -5.11
N THR A 85 -6.30 -8.78 -5.85
CA THR A 85 -7.64 -8.32 -5.45
C THR A 85 -8.68 -9.44 -5.56
N ASP A 86 -8.41 -10.47 -6.37
CA ASP A 86 -9.09 -11.75 -6.29
C ASP A 86 -8.53 -12.59 -5.14
N ARG A 87 -9.41 -12.94 -4.20
CA ARG A 87 -9.06 -13.77 -3.05
C ARG A 87 -8.60 -15.17 -3.45
N GLU A 88 -9.13 -15.75 -4.53
CA GLU A 88 -8.73 -17.10 -4.98
C GLU A 88 -7.32 -17.12 -5.56
N PHE A 89 -6.86 -16.00 -6.13
CA PHE A 89 -5.52 -15.86 -6.69
C PHE A 89 -4.45 -15.85 -5.60
N HIS A 90 -4.62 -15.02 -4.56
CA HIS A 90 -3.68 -14.95 -3.45
C HIS A 90 -4.32 -14.50 -2.13
N PRO A 91 -4.86 -15.43 -1.31
CA PRO A 91 -5.63 -15.09 -0.11
C PRO A 91 -4.92 -14.20 0.90
N THR A 92 -3.62 -14.39 1.13
CA THR A 92 -2.85 -13.61 2.13
C THR A 92 -2.68 -12.15 1.70
N VAL A 93 -2.18 -11.92 0.49
CA VAL A 93 -2.03 -10.56 -0.09
C VAL A 93 -3.39 -9.89 -0.22
N ASN A 94 -4.44 -10.63 -0.60
CA ASN A 94 -5.80 -10.11 -0.60
C ASN A 94 -6.21 -9.57 0.78
N ALA A 95 -5.96 -10.33 1.85
CA ALA A 95 -6.26 -9.89 3.21
C ALA A 95 -5.45 -8.65 3.61
N ILE A 96 -4.17 -8.57 3.22
CA ILE A 96 -3.31 -7.39 3.49
C ILE A 96 -3.81 -6.16 2.74
N ILE A 97 -4.23 -6.30 1.48
CA ILE A 97 -4.83 -5.21 0.69
C ILE A 97 -6.10 -4.70 1.38
N HIS A 98 -6.96 -5.59 1.88
CA HIS A 98 -8.17 -5.19 2.60
C HIS A 98 -7.86 -4.48 3.92
N ARG A 99 -6.87 -4.96 4.69
CA ARG A 99 -6.38 -4.23 5.87
C ARG A 99 -5.80 -2.87 5.51
N GLY A 100 -5.12 -2.74 4.37
CA GLY A 100 -4.66 -1.45 3.85
C GLY A 100 -5.81 -0.49 3.52
N ILE A 101 -6.95 -0.98 3.02
CA ILE A 101 -8.15 -0.16 2.81
C ILE A 101 -8.67 0.37 4.16
N GLU A 102 -8.73 -0.48 5.19
CA GLU A 102 -9.07 -0.05 6.55
C GLU A 102 -8.04 0.95 7.11
N GLY A 103 -6.75 0.71 6.84
CA GLY A 103 -5.64 1.59 7.17
C GLY A 103 -5.75 3.00 6.58
N TYR A 104 -6.34 3.14 5.38
CA TYR A 104 -6.66 4.46 4.84
C TYR A 104 -7.64 5.24 5.71
N PHE A 105 -8.69 4.58 6.23
CA PHE A 105 -9.65 5.25 7.11
C PHE A 105 -9.02 5.63 8.45
N LEU A 106 -8.15 4.78 9.01
CA LEU A 106 -7.35 5.12 10.19
C LEU A 106 -6.45 6.35 9.93
N TYR A 107 -5.82 6.41 8.76
CA TYR A 107 -5.04 7.58 8.34
C TYR A 107 -5.93 8.84 8.24
N ALA A 108 -7.08 8.75 7.56
CA ALA A 108 -8.00 9.87 7.35
C ALA A 108 -8.56 10.42 8.67
N ASP A 109 -8.79 9.56 9.65
CA ASP A 109 -9.24 9.90 10.99
C ASP A 109 -8.10 10.29 11.95
N ASN A 110 -6.85 10.38 11.46
CA ASN A 110 -5.63 10.70 12.22
C ASN A 110 -5.32 9.69 13.35
N GLN A 111 -5.80 8.46 13.24
CA GLN A 111 -5.57 7.37 14.19
C GLN A 111 -4.22 6.66 13.92
N TYR A 112 -3.13 7.42 13.93
CA TYR A 112 -1.80 6.94 13.50
C TYR A 112 -1.22 5.82 14.36
N ALA A 113 -1.54 5.78 15.66
CA ALA A 113 -1.12 4.68 16.52
C ALA A 113 -1.78 3.36 16.09
N ALA A 114 -3.11 3.38 15.89
CA ALA A 114 -3.85 2.23 15.42
C ALA A 114 -3.41 1.79 14.01
N LEU A 115 -3.10 2.74 13.13
CA LEU A 115 -2.54 2.44 11.80
C LEU A 115 -1.20 1.70 11.88
N SER A 116 -0.30 2.15 12.77
CA SER A 116 0.99 1.49 12.97
C SER A 116 0.81 0.10 13.58
N ASP A 117 -0.02 -0.02 14.62
CA ASP A 117 -0.32 -1.29 15.30
C ASP A 117 -0.93 -2.32 14.32
N ASP A 118 -1.89 -1.89 13.48
CA ASP A 118 -2.53 -2.74 12.47
C ASP A 118 -1.50 -3.35 11.51
N PHE A 119 -0.57 -2.55 11.01
CA PHE A 119 0.47 -3.04 10.12
C PHE A 119 1.48 -3.95 10.85
N GLN A 120 1.87 -3.60 12.08
CA GLN A 120 2.79 -4.44 12.86
C GLN A 120 2.19 -5.82 13.18
N ASP A 121 0.88 -5.89 13.44
CA ASP A 121 0.18 -7.17 13.62
C ASP A 121 0.27 -8.04 12.36
N ILE A 122 0.20 -7.45 11.15
CA ILE A 122 0.41 -8.18 9.90
C ILE A 122 1.82 -8.75 9.82
N VAL A 123 2.83 -7.92 10.08
CA VAL A 123 4.24 -8.32 10.04
C VAL A 123 4.49 -9.48 11.00
N GLN A 124 3.98 -9.39 12.23
CA GLN A 124 4.10 -10.47 13.22
C GLN A 124 3.42 -11.76 12.77
N LEU A 125 2.21 -11.69 12.22
CA LEU A 125 1.45 -12.87 11.80
C LEU A 125 2.05 -13.56 10.58
N VAL A 126 2.69 -12.82 9.67
CA VAL A 126 3.31 -13.40 8.47
C VAL A 126 4.71 -13.94 8.76
N LYS A 127 5.45 -13.32 9.69
CA LYS A 127 6.82 -13.75 10.05
C LYS A 127 6.88 -14.81 11.17
N SER A 128 5.76 -15.13 11.83
CA SER A 128 5.67 -16.17 12.86
C SER A 128 5.70 -17.58 12.28
#